data_AF-U1ZPC1-F1
#
_entry.id   AF-U1ZPC1-F1
#
_cell.length_a   1.000
_cell.length_b   1.000
_cell.length_c   1.000
_cell.angle_alpha   90.00
_cell.angle_beta   90.00
_cell.angle_gamma   90.00
#
_symmetry.space_group_name_H-M   'P 1'
#
loop_
_entity.id
_entity.type
_entity.pdbx_description
1 polymer ?
#
loop_
_entity_poly.entity_id
_entity_poly.type
_entity_poly.pdbx_seq_one_letter_code
_entity_poly.pdbx_strand_id
1 'polypeptide(L)'
;MQVDKFVEQFRQALADADPRSTKTARIRLLFPLIEQRLANGSSYAAVVEDLNKAGISVSQTIFSTVLWRIRREKQSASEQVIPSSLKPRPLVAAGAPVRTPPPNSLAVQGRPSSIESPADLRQIHDMDIDLDALREEGRAMRAKSKSS
;
A
#
# COMPACT_ATOMS: atom_id res chain seq x y z
N MET A 1 -9.67 4.19 -27.64
CA MET A 1 -10.87 5.06 -27.65
C MET A 1 -11.66 5.02 -26.33
N GLN A 2 -11.08 4.60 -25.19
CA GLN A 2 -11.84 4.51 -23.92
C GLN A 2 -11.65 5.75 -23.01
N VAL A 3 -10.76 6.66 -23.38
CA VAL A 3 -10.39 7.86 -22.62
C VAL A 3 -11.60 8.80 -22.50
N ASP A 4 -12.33 9.00 -23.59
CA ASP A 4 -13.45 9.94 -23.64
C ASP A 4 -14.65 9.50 -22.78
N LYS A 5 -14.88 8.18 -22.66
CA LYS A 5 -16.00 7.65 -21.86
C LYS A 5 -15.86 7.98 -20.37
N PHE A 6 -14.65 7.90 -19.83
CA PHE A 6 -14.42 8.19 -18.41
C PHE A 6 -14.50 9.68 -18.09
N VAL A 7 -14.06 10.54 -19.00
CA VAL A 7 -14.21 11.99 -18.85
C VAL A 7 -15.68 12.38 -18.75
N GLU A 8 -16.54 11.82 -19.62
CA GLU A 8 -17.99 12.05 -19.56
C GLU A 8 -18.62 11.52 -18.28
N GLN A 9 -18.22 10.33 -17.81
CA GLN A 9 -18.68 9.78 -16.54
C GLN A 9 -18.29 10.66 -15.35
N PHE A 10 -17.06 11.21 -15.34
CA PHE A 10 -16.63 12.16 -14.33
C PHE A 10 -17.42 13.46 -14.40
N ARG A 11 -17.66 14.02 -15.60
CA ARG A 11 -18.48 15.22 -15.77
C ARG A 11 -19.91 15.02 -15.28
N GLN A 12 -20.52 13.89 -15.61
CA GLN A 12 -21.88 13.55 -15.17
C GLN A 12 -21.95 13.43 -13.65
N ALA A 13 -21.01 12.70 -13.03
CA ALA A 13 -20.97 12.58 -11.58
C ALA A 13 -20.67 13.92 -10.86
N LEU A 14 -20.00 14.86 -11.54
CA LEU A 14 -19.76 16.21 -11.02
C LEU A 14 -20.92 17.18 -11.26
N ALA A 15 -21.82 16.89 -12.21
CA ALA A 15 -22.98 17.73 -12.48
C ALA A 15 -23.93 17.80 -11.27
N ASP A 16 -24.05 16.69 -10.54
CA ASP A 16 -24.85 16.59 -9.31
C ASP A 16 -24.09 17.08 -8.06
N ALA A 17 -22.81 17.42 -8.18
CA ALA A 17 -21.96 17.83 -7.06
C ALA A 17 -22.05 19.33 -6.80
N ASP A 18 -21.93 19.73 -5.52
CA ASP A 18 -21.90 21.15 -5.15
C ASP A 18 -20.70 21.86 -5.83
N PRO A 19 -20.91 22.93 -6.62
CA PRO A 19 -19.84 23.71 -7.23
C PRO A 19 -18.90 24.36 -6.21
N ARG A 20 -19.30 24.52 -4.94
CA ARG A 20 -18.46 25.06 -3.87
C ARG A 20 -17.63 24.00 -3.14
N SER A 21 -17.82 22.73 -3.48
CA SER A 21 -17.05 21.64 -2.89
C SER A 21 -15.56 21.73 -3.20
N THR A 22 -14.73 21.39 -2.20
CA THR A 22 -13.27 21.36 -2.36
C THR A 22 -12.85 20.30 -3.36
N LYS A 23 -11.67 20.46 -3.99
CA LYS A 23 -11.11 19.47 -4.93
C LYS A 23 -11.05 18.07 -4.31
N THR A 24 -10.67 17.98 -3.04
CA THR A 24 -10.64 16.72 -2.27
C THR A 24 -12.03 16.08 -2.15
N ALA A 25 -13.07 16.88 -1.86
CA ALA A 25 -14.44 16.38 -1.76
C ALA A 25 -14.94 15.85 -3.11
N ARG A 26 -14.64 16.56 -4.21
CA ARG A 26 -14.96 16.11 -5.57
C ARG A 26 -14.23 14.81 -5.94
N ILE A 27 -12.94 14.68 -5.61
CA ILE A 27 -12.20 13.44 -5.83
C ILE A 27 -12.79 12.30 -4.98
N ARG A 28 -13.20 12.58 -3.73
CA ARG A 28 -13.85 11.58 -2.87
C ARG A 28 -15.18 11.09 -3.47
N LEU A 29 -15.96 11.97 -4.08
CA LEU A 29 -17.19 11.61 -4.79
C LEU A 29 -16.90 10.67 -5.98
N LEU A 30 -15.88 11.00 -6.78
CA LEU A 30 -15.47 10.23 -7.95
C LEU A 30 -14.68 8.96 -7.62
N PHE A 31 -14.34 8.74 -6.35
CA PHE A 31 -13.46 7.67 -5.90
C PHE A 31 -13.83 6.27 -6.40
N PRO A 32 -15.10 5.83 -6.39
CA PRO A 32 -15.46 4.50 -6.90
C PRO A 32 -15.15 4.30 -8.38
N LEU A 33 -15.41 5.34 -9.20
CA LEU A 33 -15.13 5.31 -10.64
C LEU A 33 -13.62 5.32 -10.92
N ILE A 34 -12.86 6.08 -10.12
CA ILE A 34 -11.40 6.11 -10.18
C ILE A 34 -10.80 4.73 -9.88
N GLU A 35 -11.24 4.07 -8.80
CA GLU A 35 -10.77 2.74 -8.43
C GLU A 35 -11.12 1.69 -9.50
N GLN A 36 -12.31 1.74 -10.09
CA GLN A 36 -12.67 0.86 -11.21
C GLN A 36 -11.71 1.04 -12.40
N ARG A 37 -11.38 2.29 -12.74
CA ARG A 37 -10.46 2.59 -13.85
C ARG A 37 -9.04 2.12 -13.56
N LEU A 38 -8.58 2.28 -12.32
CA LEU A 38 -7.28 1.76 -11.87
C LEU A 38 -7.25 0.23 -11.87
N ALA A 39 -8.33 -0.44 -11.46
CA ALA A 39 -8.45 -1.90 -11.50
C ALA A 39 -8.40 -2.45 -12.93
N ASN A 40 -8.85 -1.68 -13.91
CA ASN A 40 -8.72 -2.00 -15.34
C ASN A 40 -7.30 -1.76 -15.90
N GLY A 41 -6.31 -1.45 -15.05
CA GLY A 41 -4.91 -1.27 -15.44
C GLY A 41 -4.54 0.13 -15.90
N SER A 42 -5.40 1.14 -15.71
CA SER A 42 -5.07 2.51 -16.10
C SER A 42 -3.99 3.10 -15.18
N SER A 43 -3.08 3.89 -15.75
CA SER A 43 -2.06 4.59 -14.97
C SER A 43 -2.65 5.76 -14.19
N TYR A 44 -1.99 6.14 -13.08
CA TYR A 44 -2.37 7.32 -12.30
C TYR A 44 -2.34 8.60 -13.15
N ALA A 45 -1.35 8.73 -14.04
CA ALA A 45 -1.23 9.88 -14.94
C ALA A 45 -2.44 10.00 -15.88
N ALA A 46 -2.90 8.88 -16.45
CA ALA A 46 -4.06 8.87 -17.32
C ALA A 46 -5.35 9.23 -16.58
N VAL A 47 -5.47 8.90 -15.30
CA VAL A 47 -6.65 9.31 -14.49
C VAL A 47 -6.59 10.80 -14.16
N VAL A 48 -5.42 11.32 -13.85
CA VAL A 48 -5.22 12.75 -13.57
C VAL A 48 -5.53 13.59 -14.81
N GLU A 49 -5.09 13.17 -15.99
CA GLU A 49 -5.42 13.85 -17.25
C GLU A 49 -6.94 13.93 -17.47
N ASP A 50 -7.66 12.83 -17.24
CA ASP A 50 -9.11 12.79 -17.39
C ASP A 50 -9.83 13.66 -16.35
N LEU A 51 -9.35 13.67 -15.10
CA LEU A 51 -9.86 14.57 -14.06
C LEU A 51 -9.67 16.04 -14.44
N ASN A 52 -8.51 16.39 -15.00
CA ASN A 52 -8.24 17.74 -15.50
C ASN A 52 -9.19 18.10 -16.66
N LYS A 53 -9.41 17.19 -17.61
CA LYS A 53 -10.38 17.36 -18.72
C LYS A 53 -11.84 17.43 -18.24
N ALA A 54 -12.16 16.81 -17.11
CA ALA A 54 -13.46 16.86 -16.47
C ALA A 54 -13.66 18.12 -15.59
N GLY A 55 -12.65 18.99 -15.46
CA GLY A 55 -12.73 20.27 -14.75
C GLY A 55 -12.18 20.26 -13.32
N ILE A 56 -11.50 19.19 -12.90
CA ILE A 56 -10.78 19.13 -11.62
C ILE A 56 -9.29 19.29 -11.89
N SER A 57 -8.80 20.53 -11.80
CA SER A 57 -7.36 20.80 -11.98
C SER A 57 -6.55 20.33 -10.77
N VAL A 58 -5.83 19.21 -10.90
CA VAL A 58 -4.98 18.61 -9.85
C VAL A 58 -3.68 18.04 -10.40
N SER A 59 -2.63 18.10 -9.57
CA SER A 59 -1.35 17.44 -9.86
C SER A 59 -1.38 15.97 -9.45
N GLN A 60 -0.49 15.16 -10.03
CA GLN A 60 -0.35 13.75 -9.70
C GLN A 60 -0.01 13.51 -8.22
N THR A 61 0.82 14.37 -7.62
CA THR A 61 1.19 14.30 -6.20
C THR A 61 0.00 14.58 -5.28
N ILE A 62 -0.83 15.56 -5.62
CA ILE A 62 -2.04 15.85 -4.85
C ILE A 62 -3.03 14.69 -4.99
N PHE A 63 -3.21 14.19 -6.20
CA PHE A 63 -4.09 13.06 -6.48
C PHE A 63 -3.70 11.82 -5.68
N SER A 64 -2.43 11.42 -5.69
CA SER A 64 -1.94 10.26 -4.92
C SER A 64 -2.12 10.47 -3.41
N THR A 65 -1.82 11.66 -2.89
CA THR A 65 -2.01 12.01 -1.48
C THR A 65 -3.48 11.92 -1.08
N VAL A 66 -4.39 12.45 -1.90
CA VAL A 66 -5.83 12.41 -1.65
C VAL A 66 -6.34 10.97 -1.67
N LEU A 67 -5.95 10.16 -2.65
CA LEU A 67 -6.32 8.74 -2.70
C LEU A 67 -5.83 7.97 -1.47
N TRP A 68 -4.58 8.20 -1.06
CA TRP A 68 -4.03 7.59 0.14
C TRP A 68 -4.86 7.95 1.39
N ARG A 69 -5.20 9.23 1.57
CA ARG A 69 -6.04 9.70 2.69
C ARG A 69 -7.41 9.04 2.68
N ILE A 70 -8.09 9.01 1.52
CA ILE A 70 -9.40 8.39 1.38
C ILE A 70 -9.34 6.89 1.74
N ARG A 71 -8.34 6.17 1.25
CA ARG A 71 -8.16 4.73 1.54
C ARG A 71 -7.94 4.50 3.05
N ARG A 72 -7.13 5.32 3.70
CA ARG A 72 -6.89 5.25 5.15
C ARG A 72 -8.16 5.48 5.97
N GLU A 73 -8.94 6.49 5.63
CA GLU A 73 -10.20 6.78 6.31
C GLU A 73 -11.21 5.63 6.17
N LYS A 74 -11.29 5.00 4.99
CA LYS A 74 -12.15 3.83 4.77
C LYS A 74 -11.72 2.62 5.59
N GLN A 75 -10.41 2.41 5.76
CA GLN A 75 -9.89 1.35 6.64
C GLN A 75 -10.27 1.61 8.10
N SER A 76 -10.08 2.83 8.59
CA SER A 76 -10.45 3.20 9.97
C SER A 76 -11.97 3.11 10.22
N ALA A 77 -12.79 3.42 9.22
CA ALA A 77 -14.25 3.27 9.32
C ALA A 77 -14.68 1.79 9.35
N SER A 78 -13.95 0.90 8.67
CA SER A 78 -14.20 -0.55 8.69
C SER A 78 -13.77 -1.20 10.00
N GLU A 79 -12.72 -0.69 10.65
CA GLU A 79 -12.21 -1.21 11.93
C GLU A 79 -13.20 -0.98 13.09
N GLN A 80 -14.02 0.09 13.03
CA GLN A 80 -14.95 0.45 14.10
C GLN A 80 -16.24 -0.39 14.14
N VAL A 81 -16.45 -1.34 13.23
CA VAL A 81 -17.69 -2.14 13.16
C VAL A 81 -17.55 -3.54 13.77
N ILE A 82 -16.39 -3.92 14.32
CA ILE A 82 -16.23 -5.23 14.97
C ILE A 82 -16.36 -5.05 16.50
N PRO A 83 -17.46 -5.48 17.16
CA PRO A 83 -17.48 -5.53 18.60
C PRO A 83 -16.47 -6.60 19.06
N SER A 84 -15.52 -6.17 19.87
CA SER A 84 -14.59 -7.03 20.59
C SER A 84 -15.34 -8.16 21.30
N SER A 85 -15.23 -9.38 20.78
CA SER A 85 -15.50 -10.58 21.56
C SER A 85 -14.46 -11.66 21.27
N LEU A 86 -13.51 -11.70 22.19
CA LEU A 86 -13.05 -12.89 22.90
C LEU A 86 -12.50 -14.07 22.08
N LYS A 87 -11.17 -14.19 22.22
CA LYS A 87 -10.39 -15.38 22.62
C LYS A 87 -9.72 -16.15 21.47
N PRO A 88 -8.37 -16.22 21.44
CA PRO A 88 -7.66 -17.11 20.54
C PRO A 88 -7.74 -18.54 21.09
N ARG A 89 -8.37 -19.42 20.31
CA ARG A 89 -8.24 -20.87 20.44
C ARG A 89 -7.05 -21.29 19.57
N PRO A 90 -6.01 -21.95 20.12
CA PRO A 90 -4.97 -22.51 19.28
C PRO A 90 -5.49 -23.80 18.65
N LEU A 91 -5.61 -23.84 17.33
CA LEU A 91 -5.80 -25.07 16.57
C LEU A 91 -4.53 -25.31 15.75
N VAL A 92 -3.77 -26.31 16.20
CA VAL A 92 -2.64 -26.91 15.51
C VAL A 92 -3.10 -27.61 14.22
N ALA A 93 -2.42 -27.36 13.10
CA ALA A 93 -2.12 -28.29 11.99
C ALA A 93 -1.36 -27.50 10.89
N ALA A 94 -0.05 -27.65 10.75
CA ALA A 94 0.65 -28.66 9.94
C ALA A 94 0.69 -28.33 8.43
N GLY A 95 1.89 -28.02 7.91
CA GLY A 95 2.15 -28.07 6.46
C GLY A 95 3.19 -27.11 5.84
N ALA A 96 4.48 -27.26 6.21
CA ALA A 96 5.70 -26.97 5.41
C ALA A 96 6.05 -25.53 4.91
N PRO A 97 7.34 -25.26 4.56
CA PRO A 97 8.59 -25.73 5.14
C PRO A 97 9.23 -24.62 6.00
N VAL A 98 9.85 -25.04 7.10
CA VAL A 98 10.76 -24.20 7.89
C VAL A 98 11.96 -23.87 6.99
N ARG A 99 11.96 -22.67 6.39
CA ARG A 99 13.23 -22.01 6.07
C ARG A 99 13.75 -21.54 7.41
N THR A 100 14.66 -22.31 8.00
CA THR A 100 15.48 -21.82 9.10
C THR A 100 15.99 -20.43 8.71
N PRO A 101 15.60 -19.37 9.44
CA PRO A 101 16.26 -18.10 9.25
C PRO A 101 17.74 -18.33 9.54
N PRO A 102 18.68 -17.76 8.77
CA PRO A 102 20.05 -17.68 9.25
C PRO A 102 20.01 -17.05 10.65
N PRO A 103 20.80 -17.56 11.61
CA PRO A 103 20.80 -17.05 12.97
C PRO A 103 21.06 -15.54 12.88
N ASN A 104 20.21 -14.77 13.57
CA ASN A 104 20.29 -13.32 13.75
C ASN A 104 21.63 -12.75 13.27
N SER A 105 21.68 -12.36 11.99
CA SER A 105 22.89 -11.76 11.43
C SER A 105 23.12 -10.48 12.21
N LEU A 106 24.32 -10.34 12.80
CA LEU A 106 24.70 -9.12 13.54
C LEU A 106 24.62 -7.88 12.64
N ALA A 107 24.65 -8.05 11.31
CA ALA A 107 24.55 -6.99 10.33
C ALA A 107 23.13 -6.45 10.12
N VAL A 108 22.09 -7.16 10.59
CA VAL A 108 20.69 -6.78 10.40
C VAL A 108 19.97 -6.80 11.73
N GLN A 109 19.75 -5.62 12.31
CA GLN A 109 19.06 -5.48 13.60
C GLN A 109 17.60 -5.09 13.43
N GLY A 110 16.73 -5.64 14.30
CA GLY A 110 15.32 -5.25 14.36
C GLY A 110 14.35 -6.02 13.45
N ARG A 111 14.81 -7.04 12.70
CA ARG A 111 13.94 -7.83 11.80
C ARG A 111 12.92 -8.67 12.58
N PRO A 112 11.60 -8.49 12.40
CA PRO A 112 10.61 -9.37 12.98
C PRO A 112 10.65 -10.76 12.31
N SER A 113 10.40 -11.81 13.09
CA SER A 113 10.43 -13.22 12.63
C SER A 113 9.25 -13.61 11.75
N SER A 114 8.14 -12.87 11.84
CA SER A 114 6.92 -13.04 11.03
C SER A 114 6.23 -11.68 10.87
N ILE A 115 5.39 -11.53 9.84
CA ILE A 115 4.59 -10.32 9.59
C ILE A 115 3.14 -10.67 9.93
N GLU A 116 2.65 -10.18 11.07
CA GLU A 116 1.30 -10.45 11.58
C GLU A 116 0.45 -9.18 11.67
N SER A 117 1.08 -8.00 11.62
CA SER A 117 0.43 -6.69 11.74
C SER A 117 1.02 -5.65 10.77
N PRO A 118 0.24 -4.63 10.35
CA PRO A 118 0.77 -3.47 9.63
C PRO A 118 1.86 -2.69 10.39
N ALA A 119 1.93 -2.83 11.72
CA ALA A 119 3.01 -2.26 12.51
C ALA A 119 4.37 -2.93 12.20
N ASP A 120 4.36 -4.23 11.93
CA ASP A 120 5.58 -5.00 11.64
C ASP A 120 6.22 -4.56 10.32
N LEU A 121 5.39 -4.09 9.36
CA LEU A 121 5.88 -3.51 8.11
C LEU A 121 6.66 -2.21 8.33
N ARG A 122 6.26 -1.41 9.34
CA ARG A 122 7.00 -0.20 9.73
C ARG A 122 8.32 -0.57 10.38
N GLN A 123 8.29 -1.58 11.24
CA GLN A 123 9.51 -2.10 11.86
C GLN A 123 10.51 -2.65 10.83
N ILE A 124 10.03 -3.29 9.75
CA ILE A 124 10.89 -3.72 8.62
C ILE A 124 11.49 -2.53 7.87
N HIS A 125 10.70 -1.46 7.70
CA HIS A 125 11.17 -0.26 7.04
C HIS A 125 12.22 0.49 7.87
N ASP A 126 12.09 0.47 9.20
CA ASP A 126 12.97 1.16 10.13
C ASP A 126 14.18 0.29 10.55
N MET A 127 14.43 -0.82 9.84
CA MET A 127 15.56 -1.70 10.10
C MET A 127 16.89 -0.98 9.83
N ASP A 128 17.81 -1.09 10.77
CA ASP A 128 19.18 -0.66 10.59
C ASP A 128 20.01 -1.81 10.01
N ILE A 129 20.61 -1.55 8.85
CA ILE A 129 21.40 -2.53 8.09
C ILE A 129 22.81 -1.99 7.95
N ASP A 130 23.75 -2.62 8.66
CA ASP A 130 25.17 -2.33 8.52
C ASP A 130 25.71 -3.03 7.26
N LEU A 131 25.93 -2.24 6.20
CA LEU A 131 26.40 -2.73 4.91
C LEU A 131 27.83 -3.27 4.97
N ASP A 132 28.67 -2.77 5.87
CA ASP A 132 30.06 -3.22 6.00
C ASP A 132 30.13 -4.54 6.76
N ALA A 133 29.35 -4.68 7.83
CA ALA A 133 29.17 -5.96 8.52
C ALA A 133 28.57 -7.03 7.58
N LEU A 134 27.57 -6.66 6.76
CA LEU A 134 26.95 -7.56 5.79
C LEU A 134 27.93 -8.01 4.69
N ARG A 135 28.81 -7.09 4.25
CA ARG A 135 29.86 -7.39 3.28
C ARG A 135 30.87 -8.39 3.86
N GLU A 136 31.25 -8.24 5.13
CA GLU A 136 32.18 -9.16 5.80
C GLU A 136 31.57 -10.56 5.97
N GLU A 137 30.30 -10.63 6.40
CA GLU A 137 29.56 -11.89 6.52
C GLU A 137 29.52 -12.62 5.16
N GLY A 138 29.27 -11.89 4.07
CA GLY A 138 29.28 -12.45 2.71
C GLY A 138 30.66 -12.94 2.24
N ARG A 139 31.78 -12.43 2.78
CA ARG A 139 33.12 -12.98 2.53
C ARG A 139 33.35 -14.24 3.34
N ALA A 140 32.97 -14.23 4.62
CA ALA A 140 33.10 -15.38 5.52
C ALA A 140 32.29 -16.61 5.03
N MET A 141 31.06 -16.41 4.55
CA MET A 141 30.24 -17.49 4.00
C MET A 141 30.89 -18.16 2.78
N ARG A 142 31.48 -17.36 1.87
CA ARG A 142 32.17 -17.88 0.67
C ARG A 142 33.47 -18.62 1.00
N ALA A 143 34.17 -18.18 2.05
CA ALA A 143 35.36 -18.89 2.55
C ALA A 143 34.99 -20.27 3.11
N LYS A 144 33.89 -20.33 3.90
CA LYS A 144 33.41 -21.57 4.53
C LYS A 144 32.82 -22.57 3.53
N SER A 145 32.19 -22.12 2.45
CA SER A 145 31.67 -22.99 1.39
C SER A 145 32.76 -23.61 0.50
N LYS A 146 34.00 -23.12 0.57
CA LYS A 146 35.13 -23.59 -0.24
C LYS A 146 36.01 -24.61 0.50
N SER A 147 35.74 -24.83 1.78
CA SER A 147 36.43 -25.78 2.66
C SER A 147 35.58 -27.01 3.03
N SER A 148 34.57 -27.35 2.21
CA SER A 148 33.78 -28.59 2.29
C SER A 148 33.79 -29.29 0.95
#